data_AF-A0A534YYE9-F1
#
_entry.id   AF-A0A534YYE9-F1
#
_cell.length_a   1.000
_cell.length_b   1.000
_cell.length_c   1.000
_cell.angle_alpha   90.00
_cell.angle_beta   90.00
_cell.angle_gamma   90.00
#
_symmetry.space_group_name_H-M   'P 1'
#
loop_
_entity.id
_entity.type
_entity.pdbx_description
1 polymer ?
#
loop_
_entity_poly.entity_id
_entity_poly.type
_entity_poly.pdbx_seq_one_letter_code
_entity_poly.pdbx_strand_id
1 'polypeptide(L)'
;MRTCLALLATAWLTASTHSVGAAGGPPGGGSQPQGSAACEAARCAAQAAIDTTCPCDPATSHGAYVRCVAHALKRAGGGKLVPARCKGSVVRCAARSTCGRPDAVACSVPVSGCNATSGTCANDATAACADDGDCGVRCRIAPSAARCQAAGGAVRASGTCCAGCGSPSGAFVGEMG
;
A
#
# COMPACT_ATOMS: atom_id res chain seq x y z
N MET A 1 48.75 30.05 -48.65
CA MET A 1 47.85 31.23 -48.78
C MET A 1 47.66 31.78 -47.37
N ARG A 2 48.10 33.02 -47.16
CA ARG A 2 48.12 33.78 -45.91
C ARG A 2 46.83 34.61 -45.79
N THR A 3 46.55 35.08 -44.57
CA THR A 3 45.55 36.09 -44.10
C THR A 3 44.17 35.53 -43.70
N CYS A 4 43.43 36.03 -42.68
CA CYS A 4 43.57 37.25 -41.88
C CYS A 4 42.86 37.12 -40.51
N LEU A 5 43.42 37.80 -39.51
CA LEU A 5 42.86 38.16 -38.20
C LEU A 5 41.51 38.91 -38.32
N ALA A 6 40.59 38.75 -37.36
CA ALA A 6 39.87 39.88 -36.74
C ALA A 6 39.04 39.44 -35.52
N LEU A 7 39.52 39.88 -34.34
CA LEU A 7 38.74 40.11 -33.13
C LEU A 7 37.58 41.07 -33.44
N LEU A 8 36.35 40.72 -33.01
CA LEU A 8 35.36 41.74 -32.64
C LEU A 8 34.65 41.33 -31.36
N ALA A 9 35.05 42.02 -30.30
CA ALA A 9 34.31 42.16 -29.06
C ALA A 9 33.02 42.92 -29.31
N THR A 10 31.88 42.36 -28.89
CA THR A 10 30.66 43.14 -28.65
C THR A 10 30.18 42.84 -27.25
N ALA A 11 30.58 43.72 -26.34
CA ALA A 11 29.94 43.91 -25.05
C ALA A 11 28.50 44.38 -25.27
N TRP A 12 27.54 43.72 -24.62
CA TRP A 12 26.21 44.26 -24.39
C TRP A 12 25.85 44.20 -22.91
N LEU A 13 25.40 45.35 -22.44
CA LEU A 13 25.04 45.72 -21.08
C LEU A 13 23.74 45.05 -20.63
N THR A 14 23.78 44.57 -19.39
CA THR A 14 22.75 44.62 -18.33
C THR A 14 21.30 44.25 -18.65
N ALA A 15 20.88 43.10 -18.12
CA ALA A 15 19.54 42.93 -17.57
C ALA A 15 19.65 42.32 -16.17
N SER A 16 19.47 43.16 -15.16
CA SER A 16 19.42 42.77 -13.75
C SER A 16 18.21 41.87 -13.48
N THR A 17 18.42 40.56 -13.42
CA THR A 17 17.42 39.60 -12.96
C THR A 17 17.37 39.63 -11.43
N HIS A 18 16.39 40.36 -10.89
CA HIS A 18 15.98 40.27 -9.49
C HIS A 18 15.53 38.84 -9.21
N SER A 19 16.39 38.07 -8.55
CA SER A 19 16.03 36.75 -8.04
C SER A 19 15.25 36.96 -6.75
N VAL A 20 13.92 37.00 -6.85
CA VAL A 20 13.05 36.85 -5.68
C VAL A 20 13.32 35.46 -5.10
N GLY A 21 14.01 35.42 -3.96
CA GLY A 21 14.21 34.21 -3.18
C GLY A 21 12.86 33.72 -2.70
N ALA A 22 12.32 32.69 -3.38
CA ALA A 22 11.23 31.91 -2.84
C ALA A 22 11.76 31.19 -1.60
N ALA A 23 11.33 31.67 -0.42
CA ALA A 23 11.51 30.97 0.83
C ALA A 23 10.91 29.56 0.68
N GLY A 24 11.78 28.56 0.58
CA GLY A 24 11.40 27.16 0.61
C GLY A 24 10.77 26.85 1.95
N GLY A 25 9.44 26.76 1.98
CA GLY A 25 8.72 26.09 3.05
C GLY A 25 9.15 24.62 3.14
N PRO A 26 9.02 23.98 4.32
CA PRO A 26 9.42 22.60 4.51
C PRO A 26 8.66 21.68 3.54
N PRO A 27 9.31 20.64 2.98
CA PRO A 27 8.64 19.70 2.10
C PRO A 27 7.53 18.97 2.86
N GLY A 28 6.28 19.28 2.50
CA GLY A 28 5.14 18.46 2.85
C GLY A 28 5.37 17.05 2.29
N GLY A 29 5.29 16.05 3.18
CA GLY A 29 5.50 14.64 2.86
C GLY A 29 4.43 14.06 1.93
N GLY A 30 4.54 14.35 0.64
CA GLY A 30 3.88 13.59 -0.41
C GLY A 30 4.57 12.24 -0.57
N SER A 31 4.04 11.22 0.09
CA SER A 31 4.58 9.86 0.00
C SER A 31 4.32 9.30 -1.40
N GLN A 32 5.40 9.09 -2.17
CA GLN A 32 5.35 8.44 -3.47
C GLN A 32 4.72 7.03 -3.41
N PRO A 33 4.05 6.58 -4.48
CA PRO A 33 3.63 5.17 -4.66
C PRO A 33 4.78 4.15 -4.64
N GLN A 34 6.03 4.62 -4.77
CA GLN A 34 7.25 3.81 -4.65
C GLN A 34 7.54 3.42 -3.19
N GLY A 35 7.17 4.29 -2.23
CA GLY A 35 7.35 4.05 -0.81
C GLY A 35 6.41 2.97 -0.28
N SER A 36 5.15 2.95 -0.75
CA SER A 36 4.20 1.89 -0.40
C SER A 36 4.62 0.55 -0.97
N ALA A 37 4.93 0.45 -2.26
CA ALA A 37 5.36 -0.80 -2.90
C ALA A 37 6.65 -1.38 -2.27
N ALA A 38 7.65 -0.55 -1.96
CA ALA A 38 8.85 -1.00 -1.26
C ALA A 38 8.56 -1.51 0.15
N CYS A 39 7.59 -0.92 0.85
CA CYS A 39 7.16 -1.37 2.16
C CYS A 39 6.30 -2.64 2.13
N GLU A 40 5.54 -2.87 1.06
CA GLU A 40 4.85 -4.13 0.81
C GLU A 40 5.86 -5.27 0.64
N ALA A 41 6.89 -5.08 -0.20
CA ALA A 41 7.96 -6.05 -0.39
C ALA A 41 8.70 -6.35 0.92
N ALA A 42 9.05 -5.30 1.69
CA ALA A 42 9.70 -5.47 2.99
C ALA A 42 8.82 -6.17 4.03
N ARG A 43 7.50 -5.92 4.02
CA ARG A 43 6.56 -6.69 4.86
C ARG A 43 6.62 -8.16 4.49
N CYS A 44 6.56 -8.47 3.19
CA CYS A 44 6.53 -9.85 2.74
C CYS A 44 7.83 -10.60 3.05
N ALA A 45 8.98 -9.94 2.92
CA ALA A 45 10.26 -10.49 3.36
C ALA A 45 10.28 -10.79 4.87
N ALA A 46 9.58 -9.98 5.69
CA ALA A 46 9.52 -10.16 7.13
C ALA A 46 8.44 -11.15 7.61
N GLN A 47 7.53 -11.57 6.73
CA GLN A 47 6.36 -12.36 7.11
C GLN A 47 6.76 -13.67 7.82
N ALA A 48 7.66 -14.46 7.24
CA ALA A 48 8.10 -15.73 7.83
C ALA A 48 8.77 -15.55 9.21
N ALA A 49 9.56 -14.50 9.38
CA ALA A 49 10.19 -14.18 10.67
C ALA A 49 9.15 -13.77 11.71
N ILE A 50 8.11 -13.04 11.29
CA ILE A 50 7.00 -12.64 12.16
C ILE A 50 6.16 -13.86 12.55
N ASP A 51 5.81 -14.73 11.61
CA ASP A 51 5.06 -15.97 11.90
C ASP A 51 5.83 -16.89 12.87
N THR A 52 7.15 -16.94 12.76
CA THR A 52 8.01 -17.71 13.68
C THR A 52 8.06 -17.07 15.08
N THR A 53 8.17 -15.74 15.16
CA THR A 53 8.36 -15.02 16.43
C THR A 53 7.04 -14.79 17.17
N CYS A 54 5.97 -14.56 16.41
CA CYS A 54 4.65 -14.15 16.87
C CYS A 54 3.59 -15.04 16.21
N PRO A 55 3.54 -16.34 16.56
CA PRO A 55 2.54 -17.24 16.02
C PRO A 55 1.12 -16.76 16.35
N CYS A 56 0.22 -16.91 15.37
CA CYS A 56 -1.17 -16.47 15.44
C CYS A 56 -2.01 -17.25 16.47
N ASP A 57 -1.70 -18.54 16.63
CA ASP A 57 -2.46 -19.52 17.41
C ASP A 57 -2.40 -19.32 18.94
N PRO A 58 -1.22 -19.13 19.58
CA PRO A 58 -1.15 -18.91 21.03
C PRO A 58 -1.51 -17.47 21.45
N ALA A 59 -1.88 -16.58 20.51
CA ALA A 59 -2.23 -15.22 20.84
C ALA A 59 -3.59 -15.17 21.57
N THR A 60 -3.56 -15.03 22.89
CA THR A 60 -4.77 -14.92 23.74
C THR A 60 -5.59 -13.66 23.49
N SER A 61 -5.00 -12.64 22.83
CA SER A 61 -5.70 -11.43 22.41
C SER A 61 -5.05 -10.79 21.19
N HIS A 62 -5.85 -10.11 20.39
CA HIS A 62 -5.38 -9.34 19.23
C HIS A 62 -4.30 -8.32 19.57
N GLY A 63 -4.48 -7.62 20.70
CA GLY A 63 -3.52 -6.63 21.18
C GLY A 63 -2.17 -7.25 21.52
N ALA A 64 -2.15 -8.45 22.11
CA ALA A 64 -0.92 -9.18 22.40
C ALA A 64 -0.19 -9.57 21.11
N TYR A 65 -0.91 -10.05 20.09
CA TYR A 65 -0.35 -10.34 18.77
C TYR A 65 0.29 -9.10 18.13
N VAL A 66 -0.45 -7.99 17.99
CA VAL A 66 0.06 -6.76 17.37
C VAL A 66 1.27 -6.21 18.15
N ARG A 67 1.24 -6.31 19.48
CA ARG A 67 2.35 -5.89 20.34
C ARG A 67 3.58 -6.78 20.17
N CYS A 68 3.39 -8.10 20.02
CA CYS A 68 4.46 -9.03 19.68
C CYS A 68 5.15 -8.61 18.38
N VAL A 69 4.37 -8.39 17.31
CA VAL A 69 4.91 -7.96 16.00
C VAL A 69 5.70 -6.66 16.12
N ALA A 70 5.14 -5.67 16.81
CA ALA A 70 5.82 -4.38 17.02
C ALA A 70 7.15 -4.54 17.78
N HIS A 71 7.20 -5.41 18.80
CA HIS A 71 8.42 -5.71 19.54
C HIS A 71 9.43 -6.52 18.73
N ALA A 72 8.98 -7.49 17.93
CA ALA A 72 9.84 -8.26 17.03
C ALA A 72 10.57 -7.32 16.04
N LEU A 73 9.83 -6.39 15.42
CA LEU A 73 10.39 -5.37 14.53
C LEU A 73 11.32 -4.39 15.24
N LYS A 74 11.09 -4.11 16.53
CA LYS A 74 11.97 -3.26 17.35
C LYS A 74 13.26 -4.00 17.71
N ARG A 75 13.17 -5.27 18.11
CA ARG A 75 14.30 -6.12 18.51
C ARG A 75 15.19 -6.52 17.33
N ALA A 76 14.64 -6.60 16.12
CA ALA A 76 15.39 -6.85 14.89
C ALA A 76 16.33 -5.70 14.45
N GLY A 77 16.70 -4.78 15.36
CA GLY A 77 17.85 -3.89 15.21
C GLY A 77 17.70 -2.82 14.12
N GLY A 78 16.78 -1.87 14.29
CA GLY A 78 16.82 -0.60 13.56
C GLY A 78 16.51 -0.63 12.05
N GLY A 79 16.26 -1.79 11.45
CA GLY A 79 16.06 -1.85 9.99
C GLY A 79 16.39 -3.18 9.34
N LYS A 80 17.05 -4.10 10.06
CA LYS A 80 17.61 -5.34 9.52
C LYS A 80 16.56 -6.29 8.96
N LEU A 81 15.39 -6.36 9.61
CA LEU A 81 14.25 -7.14 9.15
C LEU A 81 13.33 -6.33 8.23
N VAL A 82 13.07 -5.07 8.60
CA VAL A 82 12.22 -4.13 7.83
C VAL A 82 12.77 -2.72 8.03
N PRO A 83 12.96 -1.93 6.95
CA PRO A 83 13.37 -0.53 7.05
C PRO A 83 12.47 0.25 8.02
N ALA A 84 13.03 1.17 8.80
CA ALA A 84 12.28 1.93 9.81
C ALA A 84 11.02 2.60 9.25
N ARG A 85 11.09 3.14 8.02
CA ARG A 85 9.96 3.74 7.29
C ARG A 85 8.81 2.77 7.00
N CYS A 86 9.10 1.47 6.91
CA CYS A 86 8.13 0.43 6.53
C CYS A 86 7.56 -0.33 7.74
N LYS A 87 8.09 -0.12 8.95
CA LYS A 87 7.58 -0.75 10.18
C LYS A 87 6.09 -0.47 10.38
N GLY A 88 5.64 0.74 10.08
CA GLY A 88 4.23 1.12 10.16
C GLY A 88 3.33 0.27 9.26
N SER A 89 3.77 -0.06 8.05
CA SER A 89 3.01 -0.91 7.12
C SER A 89 2.85 -2.33 7.63
N VAL A 90 3.90 -2.89 8.24
CA VAL A 90 3.87 -4.24 8.83
C VAL A 90 2.96 -4.29 10.05
N VAL A 91 3.08 -3.33 10.96
CA VAL A 91 2.22 -3.26 12.15
C VAL A 91 0.76 -3.01 11.76
N ARG A 92 0.50 -2.13 10.78
CA ARG A 92 -0.84 -1.91 10.23
C ARG A 92 -1.40 -3.20 9.62
N CYS A 93 -0.56 -3.99 8.98
CA CYS A 93 -0.96 -5.28 8.45
C CYS A 93 -1.36 -6.25 9.57
N ALA A 94 -0.53 -6.41 10.60
CA ALA A 94 -0.84 -7.25 11.76
C ALA A 94 -2.14 -6.81 12.46
N ALA A 95 -2.39 -5.51 12.57
CA ALA A 95 -3.64 -4.96 13.11
C ALA A 95 -4.87 -5.21 12.22
N ARG A 96 -4.66 -5.56 10.95
CA ARG A 96 -5.68 -5.95 9.98
C ARG A 96 -5.66 -7.47 9.76
N SER A 97 -5.40 -8.24 10.83
CA SER A 97 -5.50 -9.69 10.86
C SER A 97 -6.58 -10.15 11.84
N THR A 98 -6.97 -11.42 11.74
CA THR A 98 -7.85 -12.11 12.68
C THR A 98 -7.08 -12.78 13.82
N CYS A 99 -5.74 -12.68 13.87
CA CYS A 99 -4.94 -13.28 14.92
C CYS A 99 -5.30 -12.74 16.30
N GLY A 100 -5.50 -13.66 17.26
CA GLY A 100 -6.01 -13.34 18.60
C GLY A 100 -7.46 -12.85 18.63
N ARG A 101 -8.26 -13.17 17.60
CA ARG A 101 -9.69 -12.86 17.50
C ARG A 101 -10.45 -14.08 16.95
N PRO A 102 -10.96 -14.98 17.80
CA PRO A 102 -11.50 -16.27 17.36
C PRO A 102 -12.71 -16.12 16.41
N ASP A 103 -13.57 -15.14 16.62
CA ASP A 103 -14.76 -14.93 15.79
C ASP A 103 -14.53 -13.98 14.60
N ALA A 104 -13.37 -13.34 14.53
CA ALA A 104 -13.14 -12.33 13.50
C ALA A 104 -12.80 -12.95 12.15
N VAL A 105 -13.27 -12.30 11.10
CA VAL A 105 -13.05 -12.70 9.71
C VAL A 105 -12.53 -11.53 8.90
N ALA A 106 -11.68 -11.81 7.92
CA ALA A 106 -11.37 -10.83 6.89
C ALA A 106 -12.53 -10.78 5.89
N CYS A 107 -13.09 -9.61 5.70
CA CYS A 107 -14.28 -9.39 4.89
C CYS A 107 -13.93 -8.47 3.72
N SER A 108 -14.21 -8.91 2.50
CA SER A 108 -14.19 -8.07 1.30
C SER A 108 -15.59 -7.54 1.04
N VAL A 109 -15.76 -6.22 1.19
CA VAL A 109 -17.02 -5.53 0.92
C VAL A 109 -16.87 -4.72 -0.37
N PRO A 110 -17.83 -4.75 -1.29
CA PRO A 110 -17.80 -3.88 -2.47
C PRO A 110 -17.76 -2.41 -2.04
N VAL A 111 -16.98 -1.59 -2.77
CA VAL A 111 -16.89 -0.13 -2.49
C VAL A 111 -18.02 0.65 -3.13
N SER A 112 -18.66 0.06 -4.13
CA SER A 112 -19.72 0.63 -4.95
C SER A 112 -20.53 -0.50 -5.56
N GLY A 113 -21.73 -0.18 -6.02
CA GLY A 113 -22.62 -1.16 -6.65
C GLY A 113 -22.51 -1.16 -8.18
N CYS A 114 -22.89 -2.30 -8.77
CA CYS A 114 -23.09 -2.41 -10.20
C CYS A 114 -24.50 -1.92 -10.56
N ASN A 115 -24.60 -0.98 -11.49
CA ASN A 115 -25.89 -0.56 -12.01
C ASN A 115 -26.35 -1.54 -13.10
N ALA A 116 -27.29 -2.42 -12.75
CA ALA A 116 -27.81 -3.44 -13.65
C ALA A 116 -28.41 -2.88 -14.96
N THR A 117 -28.84 -1.61 -14.98
CA THR A 117 -29.41 -0.99 -16.17
C THR A 117 -28.34 -0.56 -17.17
N SER A 118 -27.21 -0.02 -16.69
CA SER A 118 -26.12 0.44 -17.55
C SER A 118 -25.01 -0.60 -17.71
N GLY A 119 -24.98 -1.65 -16.88
CA GLY A 119 -23.89 -2.62 -16.81
C GLY A 119 -22.57 -1.98 -16.35
N THR A 120 -22.64 -0.88 -15.60
CA THR A 120 -21.46 -0.10 -15.19
C THR A 120 -21.48 0.27 -13.71
N CYS A 121 -20.29 0.54 -13.18
CA CYS A 121 -20.10 0.81 -11.78
C CYS A 121 -20.65 2.17 -11.36
N ALA A 122 -21.34 2.22 -10.21
CA ALA A 122 -21.95 3.45 -9.71
C ALA A 122 -20.93 4.57 -9.41
N ASN A 123 -19.69 4.21 -9.11
CA ASN A 123 -18.58 5.14 -8.89
C ASN A 123 -17.79 5.49 -10.14
N ASP A 124 -17.97 4.73 -11.24
CA ASP A 124 -17.25 4.93 -12.49
C ASP A 124 -18.07 4.35 -13.66
N ALA A 125 -18.74 5.24 -14.40
CA ALA A 125 -19.64 4.83 -15.48
C ALA A 125 -18.91 4.26 -16.70
N THR A 126 -17.57 4.32 -16.74
CA THR A 126 -16.74 3.70 -17.79
C THR A 126 -16.27 2.30 -17.43
N ALA A 127 -16.31 1.93 -16.14
CA ALA A 127 -16.03 0.58 -15.69
C ALA A 127 -17.28 -0.28 -15.84
N ALA A 128 -17.19 -1.30 -16.71
CA ALA A 128 -18.22 -2.33 -16.82
C ALA A 128 -18.18 -3.26 -15.60
N CYS A 129 -19.35 -3.79 -15.22
CA CYS A 129 -19.50 -4.74 -14.11
C CYS A 129 -20.58 -5.76 -14.41
N ALA A 130 -20.43 -6.96 -13.83
CA ALA A 130 -21.50 -7.95 -13.73
C ALA A 130 -22.12 -7.93 -12.34
N ASP A 131 -21.29 -7.75 -11.31
CA ASP A 131 -21.69 -7.71 -9.90
C ASP A 131 -21.01 -6.54 -9.16
N ASP A 132 -21.49 -6.23 -7.94
CA ASP A 132 -20.92 -5.15 -7.11
C ASP A 132 -19.42 -5.33 -6.82
N GLY A 133 -18.93 -6.58 -6.85
CA GLY A 133 -17.52 -6.91 -6.62
C GLY A 133 -16.58 -6.40 -7.71
N ASP A 134 -17.05 -6.24 -8.95
CA ASP A 134 -16.27 -5.73 -10.08
C ASP A 134 -15.93 -4.24 -9.92
N CYS A 135 -16.78 -3.52 -9.18
CA CYS A 135 -16.64 -2.09 -8.92
C CYS A 135 -15.62 -1.77 -7.81
N GLY A 136 -14.88 -2.80 -7.39
CA GLY A 136 -13.80 -2.71 -6.42
C GLY A 136 -14.25 -3.21 -5.05
N VAL A 137 -13.29 -3.76 -4.31
CA VAL A 137 -13.52 -4.30 -2.97
C VAL A 137 -12.60 -3.66 -1.95
N ARG A 138 -13.14 -3.37 -0.77
CA ARG A 138 -12.38 -2.96 0.41
C ARG A 138 -12.34 -4.09 1.42
N CYS A 139 -11.14 -4.41 1.90
CA CYS A 139 -11.03 -5.37 2.99
C CYS A 139 -11.13 -4.69 4.36
N ARG A 140 -11.98 -5.25 5.23
CA ARG A 140 -12.11 -4.90 6.65
C ARG A 140 -12.15 -6.16 7.52
N ILE A 141 -11.69 -6.06 8.76
CA ILE A 141 -11.87 -7.16 9.71
C ILE A 141 -13.24 -7.03 10.37
N ALA A 142 -14.15 -7.92 10.01
CA ALA A 142 -15.45 -8.03 10.65
C ALA A 142 -15.34 -8.92 11.89
N PRO A 143 -16.11 -8.67 12.94
CA PRO A 143 -16.12 -9.51 14.14
C PRO A 143 -16.89 -10.84 13.96
N SER A 144 -17.48 -11.09 12.80
CA SER A 144 -18.08 -12.38 12.41
C SER A 144 -18.42 -12.43 10.92
N ALA A 145 -18.58 -13.65 10.38
CA ALA A 145 -19.05 -13.90 9.02
C ALA A 145 -20.43 -13.28 8.74
N ALA A 146 -21.36 -13.41 9.70
CA ALA A 146 -22.69 -12.82 9.58
C ALA A 146 -22.64 -11.29 9.42
N ARG A 147 -21.77 -10.60 10.17
CA ARG A 147 -21.60 -9.14 10.01
C ARG A 147 -20.89 -8.74 8.73
N CYS A 148 -20.12 -9.65 8.14
CA CYS A 148 -19.54 -9.45 6.81
C CYS A 148 -20.63 -9.52 5.74
N GLN A 149 -21.44 -10.59 5.77
CA GLN A 149 -22.53 -10.82 4.83
C GLN A 149 -23.62 -9.75 4.95
N ALA A 150 -23.97 -9.33 6.18
CA ALA A 150 -24.92 -8.24 6.40
C ALA A 150 -24.44 -6.88 5.85
N ALA A 151 -23.14 -6.72 5.60
CA ALA A 151 -22.58 -5.55 4.94
C ALA A 151 -22.51 -5.70 3.40
N GLY A 152 -23.08 -6.77 2.83
CA GLY A 152 -22.97 -7.10 1.41
C GLY A 152 -21.59 -7.63 1.01
N GLY A 153 -20.77 -8.06 1.97
CA GLY A 153 -19.41 -8.55 1.72
C GLY A 153 -19.27 -10.07 1.78
N ALA A 154 -18.20 -10.56 1.17
CA ALA A 154 -17.79 -11.96 1.23
C ALA A 154 -16.66 -12.18 2.25
N VAL A 155 -16.68 -13.33 2.94
CA VAL A 155 -15.58 -13.75 3.81
C VAL A 155 -14.40 -14.19 2.95
N ARG A 156 -13.22 -13.66 3.24
CA ARG A 156 -11.98 -14.02 2.55
C ARG A 156 -11.41 -15.29 3.16
N ALA A 157 -10.84 -16.16 2.33
CA ALA A 157 -10.09 -17.34 2.79
C ALA A 157 -8.85 -16.94 3.62
N SER A 158 -8.20 -15.83 3.26
CA SER A 158 -7.10 -15.28 4.04
C SER A 158 -7.65 -14.55 5.27
N GLY A 159 -7.33 -14.99 6.49
CA GLY A 159 -7.66 -14.31 7.76
C GLY A 159 -6.98 -12.95 7.96
N THR A 160 -6.55 -12.29 6.89
CA THR A 160 -5.88 -10.99 6.91
C THR A 160 -6.31 -10.14 5.76
N CYS A 161 -6.44 -8.83 6.01
CA CYS A 161 -6.74 -7.86 4.98
C CYS A 161 -5.52 -7.31 4.24
N CYS A 162 -4.33 -7.81 4.56
CA CYS A 162 -3.12 -7.44 3.84
C CYS A 162 -3.10 -8.06 2.44
N ALA A 163 -2.35 -7.41 1.54
CA ALA A 163 -2.01 -8.03 0.28
C ALA A 163 -1.22 -9.32 0.56
N GLY A 164 -1.58 -10.39 -0.14
CA GLY A 164 -0.83 -11.64 -0.10
C GLY A 164 0.61 -11.39 -0.54
N CYS A 165 1.53 -12.20 -0.04
CA CYS A 165 2.94 -12.09 -0.39
C CYS A 165 3.30 -12.78 -1.72
N GLY A 166 2.38 -12.71 -2.68
CA GLY A 166 2.67 -13.02 -4.07
C GLY A 166 3.50 -11.89 -4.66
N SER A 167 4.60 -12.24 -5.33
CA SER A 167 5.52 -11.31 -5.97
C SER A 167 4.78 -10.22 -6.77
N PRO A 168 5.22 -8.96 -6.74
CA PRO A 168 4.65 -7.88 -7.57
C PRO A 168 4.83 -8.11 -9.09
N SER A 169 5.35 -9.25 -9.50
CA SER A 169 5.55 -9.66 -10.89
C SER A 169 4.33 -10.31 -11.54
N GLY A 170 3.19 -10.41 -10.85
CA GLY A 170 1.97 -11.06 -11.35
C GLY A 170 1.14 -10.27 -12.37
N ALA A 171 1.67 -9.20 -12.97
CA ALA A 171 0.96 -8.42 -13.98
C ALA A 171 0.91 -9.10 -15.38
N PHE A 172 1.27 -10.39 -15.48
CA PHE A 172 1.23 -11.14 -16.75
C PHE A 172 1.14 -12.65 -16.46
N VAL A 173 0.01 -13.11 -15.94
CA VAL A 173 -0.46 -14.43 -16.37
C VAL A 173 -1.26 -14.15 -17.62
N GLY A 174 -0.56 -14.26 -18.75
CA GLY A 174 -1.21 -14.40 -20.04
C GLY A 174 -2.18 -15.56 -19.96
N GLU A 175 -3.42 -15.24 -20.28
CA GLU A 175 -4.38 -16.13 -20.89
C GLU A 175 -3.67 -17.05 -21.89
N MET A 176 -3.41 -18.29 -21.50
CA MET A 176 -3.17 -19.40 -22.41
C MET A 176 -4.27 -20.42 -22.15
N GLY A 177 -5.26 -20.37 -23.03
CA GLY A 177 -6.37 -21.30 -23.13
C GLY A 177 -7.16 -20.96 -24.38
#